data_AF-A0A530ALN1-F1
#
_entry.id   AF-A0A530ALN1-F1
#
_cell.length_a   1.000
_cell.length_b   1.000
_cell.length_c   1.000
_cell.angle_alpha   90.00
_cell.angle_beta   90.00
_cell.angle_gamma   90.00
#
_symmetry.space_group_name_H-M   'P 1'
#
loop_
_entity.id
_entity.type
_entity.pdbx_description
1 polymer ?
#
loop_
_entity_poly.entity_id
_entity_poly.type
_entity_poly.pdbx_seq_one_letter_code
_entity_poly.pdbx_strand_id
1 'polypeptide(L)'
;MPKSPQPFFWYELMTTDLDAAEAFYTAVVGWKAEPFDNAPGMPRYIVVNSAERGVGGLMTMPEEPAKRGMPPTWLGYIYTKDVDASTQALKDAGGAVHRVPDDIPGVGRFAV
;
A
#
# COMPACT_ATOMS: atom_id res chain seq x y z
N MET A 1 -9.55 -7.81 2.31
CA MET A 1 -8.28 -8.55 2.47
C MET A 1 -8.45 -10.00 2.00
N PRO A 2 -7.41 -10.65 1.46
CA PRO A 2 -7.49 -12.05 1.01
C PRO A 2 -7.82 -13.02 2.15
N LYS A 3 -8.55 -14.10 1.82
CA LYS A 3 -9.05 -15.11 2.79
C LYS A 3 -7.97 -16.10 3.27
N SER A 4 -6.83 -16.17 2.58
CA SER A 4 -5.68 -17.00 2.94
C SER A 4 -4.39 -16.19 2.77
N PRO A 5 -3.38 -16.37 3.65
CA PRO A 5 -2.15 -15.61 3.54
C PRO A 5 -1.41 -15.96 2.25
N GLN A 6 -1.06 -14.94 1.49
CA GLN A 6 -0.22 -15.01 0.30
C GLN A 6 1.09 -14.28 0.62
N PRO A 7 2.25 -14.74 0.11
CA PRO A 7 3.52 -14.06 0.37
C PRO A 7 3.42 -12.58 0.04
N PHE A 8 3.04 -12.21 -1.18
CA PHE A 8 2.59 -10.86 -1.53
C PHE A 8 1.07 -10.82 -1.56
N PHE A 9 0.48 -9.92 -0.78
CA PHE A 9 -0.98 -9.87 -0.61
C PHE A 9 -1.62 -8.52 -0.96
N TRP A 10 -0.81 -7.46 -1.07
CA TRP A 10 -1.25 -6.12 -1.41
C TRP A 10 -0.17 -5.39 -2.19
N TYR A 11 -0.56 -4.53 -3.13
CA TYR A 11 0.33 -3.66 -3.89
C TYR A 11 -0.12 -2.20 -3.76
N GLU A 12 0.82 -1.28 -3.59
CA GLU A 12 0.56 0.14 -3.36
C GLU A 12 1.20 0.97 -4.47
N LEU A 13 0.41 1.73 -5.20
CA LEU A 13 0.93 2.76 -6.09
C LEU A 13 0.98 4.08 -5.35
N MET A 14 2.19 4.60 -5.18
CA MET A 14 2.40 6.00 -4.84
C MET A 14 2.59 6.80 -6.14
N THR A 15 1.69 7.72 -6.43
CA THR A 15 1.68 8.51 -7.67
C THR A 15 1.64 10.01 -7.39
N THR A 16 2.08 10.82 -8.35
CA THR A 16 1.93 12.28 -8.31
C THR A 16 0.57 12.77 -8.78
N ASP A 17 -0.17 11.91 -9.50
CA ASP A 17 -1.51 12.19 -10.01
C ASP A 17 -2.39 10.95 -9.79
N LEU A 18 -3.24 11.04 -8.77
CA LEU A 18 -4.09 9.94 -8.32
C LEU A 18 -5.25 9.70 -9.30
N ASP A 19 -5.85 10.77 -9.83
CA ASP A 19 -6.96 10.68 -10.77
C ASP A 19 -6.51 10.11 -12.12
N ALA A 20 -5.35 10.54 -12.63
CA ALA A 20 -4.78 9.98 -13.85
C ALA A 20 -4.43 8.50 -13.69
N ALA A 21 -3.89 8.10 -12.54
CA ALA A 21 -3.60 6.69 -12.26
C ALA A 21 -4.88 5.85 -12.19
N GLU A 22 -5.91 6.32 -11.48
CA GLU A 22 -7.21 5.66 -11.41
C GLU A 22 -7.80 5.44 -12.80
N ALA A 23 -7.85 6.50 -13.62
CA ALA A 23 -8.37 6.43 -14.99
C ALA A 23 -7.56 5.46 -15.86
N PHE A 24 -6.23 5.51 -15.77
CA PHE A 24 -5.33 4.66 -16.55
C PHE A 24 -5.53 3.18 -16.23
N TYR A 25 -5.45 2.78 -14.95
CA TYR A 25 -5.55 1.36 -14.59
C TYR A 25 -6.97 0.80 -14.79
N THR A 26 -7.99 1.64 -14.63
CA THR A 26 -9.36 1.26 -14.99
C THR A 26 -9.49 1.01 -16.50
N ALA A 27 -8.90 1.86 -17.34
CA ALA A 27 -9.01 1.73 -18.80
C ALA A 27 -8.13 0.62 -19.40
N VAL A 28 -6.89 0.47 -18.91
CA VAL A 28 -5.89 -0.44 -19.51
C VAL A 28 -5.97 -1.84 -18.92
N VAL A 29 -6.11 -1.95 -17.60
CA VAL A 29 -6.13 -3.25 -16.90
C VAL A 29 -7.55 -3.74 -16.65
N GLY A 30 -8.53 -2.82 -16.58
CA GLY A 30 -9.91 -3.16 -16.27
C GLY A 30 -10.17 -3.37 -14.78
N TRP A 31 -9.30 -2.87 -13.90
CA TRP A 31 -9.55 -2.88 -12.46
C TRP A 31 -10.70 -1.95 -12.10
N LYS A 32 -11.49 -2.33 -11.08
CA LYS A 32 -12.52 -1.46 -10.51
C LYS A 32 -11.92 -0.64 -9.38
N ALA A 33 -12.00 0.68 -9.47
CA ALA A 33 -11.55 1.61 -8.43
C ALA A 33 -12.70 1.96 -7.48
N GLU A 34 -12.44 1.91 -6.19
CA GLU A 34 -13.39 2.26 -5.14
C GLU A 34 -12.70 3.14 -4.08
N PRO A 35 -13.28 4.28 -3.69
CA PRO A 35 -12.77 5.09 -2.59
C PRO A 35 -12.73 4.28 -1.29
N PHE A 36 -11.66 4.46 -0.52
CA PHE A 36 -11.53 3.87 0.81
C PHE A 36 -11.81 4.91 1.90
N ASP A 37 -13.05 4.97 2.34
CA ASP A 37 -13.53 6.00 3.28
C ASP A 37 -13.45 5.58 4.76
N ASN A 38 -12.97 4.36 5.05
CA ASN A 38 -12.98 3.78 6.40
C ASN A 38 -11.76 4.16 7.27
N ALA A 39 -10.97 5.15 6.85
CA ALA A 39 -9.81 5.64 7.62
C ALA A 39 -9.86 7.16 7.82
N PRO A 40 -10.59 7.64 8.84
CA PRO A 40 -10.71 9.07 9.14
C PRO A 40 -9.34 9.72 9.36
N GLY A 41 -9.10 10.86 8.73
CA GLY A 41 -7.85 11.63 8.87
C GLY A 41 -6.69 11.16 7.97
N MET A 42 -6.88 10.09 7.20
CA MET A 42 -5.92 9.67 6.18
C MET A 42 -6.14 10.44 4.86
N PRO A 43 -5.08 10.68 4.07
CA PRO A 43 -5.22 11.17 2.70
C PRO A 43 -6.11 10.27 1.86
N ARG A 44 -6.68 10.81 0.77
CA ARG A 44 -7.49 10.04 -0.18
C ARG A 44 -6.75 8.78 -0.62
N TYR A 45 -7.46 7.66 -0.55
CA TYR A 45 -6.97 6.34 -0.89
C TYR A 45 -8.00 5.63 -1.76
N ILE A 46 -7.54 4.94 -2.80
CA ILE A 46 -8.40 4.18 -3.72
C ILE A 46 -7.99 2.72 -3.64
N VAL A 47 -8.94 1.84 -3.40
CA VAL A 47 -8.73 0.41 -3.57
C VAL A 47 -9.01 0.04 -5.02
N VAL A 48 -8.08 -0.69 -5.64
CA VAL A 48 -8.27 -1.30 -6.95
C VAL A 48 -8.59 -2.78 -6.82
N ASN A 49 -9.67 -3.19 -7.46
CA ASN A 49 -10.20 -4.53 -7.40
C ASN A 49 -9.99 -5.25 -8.74
N SER A 50 -9.44 -6.47 -8.65
CA SER A 50 -9.49 -7.46 -9.73
C SER A 50 -10.68 -8.37 -9.48
N ALA A 51 -11.69 -8.30 -10.34
CA ALA A 51 -13.02 -8.87 -10.09
C ALA A 51 -13.59 -8.40 -8.74
N GLU A 52 -13.83 -9.31 -7.79
CA GLU A 52 -14.37 -9.01 -6.46
C GLU A 52 -13.27 -8.94 -5.38
N ARG A 53 -11.99 -8.98 -5.78
CA ARG A 53 -10.86 -8.99 -4.86
C ARG A 53 -10.09 -7.68 -4.95
N GLY A 54 -10.00 -6.96 -3.83
CA GLY A 54 -9.02 -5.89 -3.65
C GLY A 54 -7.60 -6.44 -3.79
N VAL A 55 -6.85 -5.91 -4.75
CA VAL A 55 -5.48 -6.33 -5.04
C VAL A 55 -4.45 -5.26 -4.72
N GLY A 56 -4.87 -4.01 -4.61
CA GLY A 56 -3.95 -2.93 -4.28
C GLY A 56 -4.63 -1.62 -3.95
N GLY A 57 -3.79 -0.64 -3.62
CA GLY A 57 -4.15 0.73 -3.35
C GLY A 57 -3.47 1.70 -4.29
N LEU A 58 -4.13 2.83 -4.52
CA LEU A 58 -3.55 4.01 -5.13
C LEU A 58 -3.61 5.14 -4.11
N MET A 59 -2.50 5.83 -3.94
CA MET A 59 -2.41 7.02 -3.10
C MET A 59 -1.53 8.08 -3.73
N THR A 60 -1.80 9.33 -3.37
CA THR A 60 -0.86 10.41 -3.65
C THR A 60 0.42 10.17 -2.85
N MET A 61 1.56 10.30 -3.52
CA MET A 61 2.86 10.15 -2.89
C MET A 61 3.04 11.13 -1.71
N PRO A 62 3.63 10.70 -0.58
CA PRO A 62 3.94 11.62 0.50
C PRO A 62 4.91 12.72 0.03
N GLU A 63 4.73 13.93 0.55
CA GLU A 63 5.44 15.13 0.07
C GLU A 63 6.97 15.03 0.22
N GLU A 64 7.45 14.47 1.33
CA GLU A 64 8.88 14.34 1.62
C GLU A 64 9.64 13.45 0.61
N PRO A 65 9.22 12.20 0.33
CA PRO A 65 9.75 11.41 -0.79
C PRO A 65 9.67 12.10 -2.14
N ALA A 66 8.55 12.77 -2.45
CA ALA A 66 8.38 13.48 -3.72
C ALA A 66 9.40 14.63 -3.87
N LYS A 67 9.62 15.43 -2.80
CA LYS A 67 10.65 16.48 -2.75
C LYS A 67 12.07 15.96 -2.93
N ARG A 68 12.33 14.71 -2.52
CA ARG A 68 13.61 14.03 -2.74
C ARG A 68 13.77 13.44 -4.14
N GLY A 69 12.80 13.68 -5.03
CA GLY A 69 12.84 13.22 -6.42
C GLY A 69 12.48 11.74 -6.59
N MET A 70 11.79 11.12 -5.62
CA MET A 70 11.32 9.75 -5.79
C MET A 70 10.27 9.71 -6.92
N PRO A 71 10.47 8.89 -7.97
CA PRO A 71 9.48 8.75 -9.04
C PRO A 71 8.26 7.96 -8.54
N PRO A 72 7.08 8.11 -9.18
CA PRO A 72 5.93 7.23 -8.94
C PRO A 72 6.35 5.76 -8.98
N THR A 73 5.90 4.97 -8.01
CA THR A 73 6.38 3.60 -7.84
C THR A 73 5.33 2.67 -7.24
N TRP A 74 5.43 1.39 -7.61
CA TRP A 74 4.67 0.30 -7.00
C TRP A 74 5.49 -0.34 -5.88
N LEU A 75 4.88 -0.49 -4.71
CA LEU A 75 5.40 -1.27 -3.59
C LEU A 75 4.54 -2.52 -3.38
N GLY A 76 5.16 -3.62 -2.97
CA GLY A 76 4.46 -4.85 -2.58
C GLY A 76 4.55 -5.08 -1.08
N TYR A 77 3.44 -5.44 -0.44
CA TYR A 77 3.43 -5.83 0.96
C TYR A 77 3.44 -7.35 1.10
N ILE A 78 4.32 -7.82 1.98
CA ILE A 78 4.47 -9.22 2.32
C ILE A 78 3.68 -9.53 3.58
N TYR A 79 2.89 -10.61 3.55
CA TYR A 79 2.13 -11.01 4.74
C TYR A 79 3.07 -11.56 5.83
N THR A 80 2.85 -11.12 7.06
CA THR A 80 3.38 -11.77 8.25
C THR A 80 2.32 -11.87 9.35
N LYS A 81 2.50 -12.85 10.24
CA LYS A 81 1.62 -13.03 11.40
C LYS A 81 1.87 -11.97 12.48
N ASP A 82 3.07 -11.40 12.52
CA ASP A 82 3.50 -10.43 13.53
C ASP A 82 4.50 -9.45 12.89
N VAL A 83 4.06 -8.20 12.70
CA VAL A 83 4.84 -7.15 12.04
C VAL A 83 6.01 -6.71 12.91
N ASP A 84 5.81 -6.59 14.21
CA ASP A 84 6.86 -6.15 15.14
C ASP A 84 7.97 -7.19 15.23
N ALA A 85 7.62 -8.47 15.39
CA ALA A 85 8.58 -9.57 15.43
C ALA A 85 9.36 -9.71 14.10
N SER A 86 8.66 -9.57 12.97
CA SER A 86 9.30 -9.64 11.64
C SER A 86 10.22 -8.46 11.39
N THR A 87 9.83 -7.26 11.85
CA THR A 87 10.64 -6.05 11.74
C THR A 87 11.90 -6.15 12.59
N GLN A 88 11.80 -6.72 13.81
CA GLN A 88 12.97 -6.95 14.64
C GLN A 88 13.92 -7.97 13.99
N ALA A 89 13.39 -9.09 13.49
CA ALA A 89 14.20 -10.09 12.79
C ALA A 89 14.92 -9.52 11.56
N LEU A 90 14.28 -8.62 10.80
CA LEU A 90 14.90 -7.90 9.69
C LEU A 90 16.09 -7.05 10.16
N LYS A 91 15.95 -6.31 11.26
CA LYS A 91 17.03 -5.51 11.85
C LYS A 91 18.19 -6.39 12.31
N ASP A 92 17.89 -7.49 12.99
CA ASP A 92 18.90 -8.43 13.50
C ASP A 92 19.71 -9.08 12.37
N ALA A 93 19.08 -9.26 11.20
CA ALA A 93 19.71 -9.74 9.97
C ALA A 93 20.50 -8.65 9.21
N GLY A 94 20.56 -7.42 9.71
CA GLY A 94 21.28 -6.29 9.10
C GLY A 94 20.46 -5.50 8.06
N GLY A 95 19.14 -5.72 7.99
CA GLY A 95 18.24 -4.95 7.14
C GLY A 95 17.95 -3.54 7.70
N ALA A 96 17.43 -2.67 6.83
CA ALA A 96 17.01 -1.32 7.20
C ALA A 96 15.49 -1.25 7.38
N VAL A 97 15.03 -0.45 8.34
CA VAL A 97 13.61 -0.13 8.54
C VAL A 97 13.43 1.34 8.20
N HIS A 98 12.73 1.59 7.10
CA HIS A 98 12.43 2.91 6.57
C HIS A 98 11.15 3.50 7.17
N ARG A 99 10.20 2.66 7.57
CA ARG A 99 9.03 3.03 8.36
C ARG A 99 8.85 2.03 9.49
N VAL A 100 8.88 2.53 10.73
CA VAL A 100 8.65 1.70 11.92
C VAL A 100 7.24 1.10 11.90
N PRO A 101 7.02 -0.05 12.57
CA PRO A 101 5.72 -0.68 12.68
C PRO A 101 4.66 0.29 13.21
N ASP A 102 3.60 0.47 12.45
CA ASP A 102 2.54 1.43 12.73
C ASP A 102 1.18 0.88 12.30
N ASP A 103 0.13 1.34 12.99
CA ASP A 103 -1.24 0.88 12.77
C ASP A 103 -1.96 1.77 11.75
N ILE A 104 -2.73 1.13 10.88
CA ILE A 104 -3.74 1.75 10.05
C ILE A 104 -5.10 1.39 10.69
N PRO A 105 -5.76 2.33 11.38
CA PRO A 105 -7.02 2.07 12.08
C PRO A 105 -8.05 1.36 11.21
N GLY A 106 -8.60 0.25 11.71
CA GLY A 106 -9.61 -0.54 11.00
C GLY A 106 -9.09 -1.39 9.83
N VAL A 107 -7.79 -1.33 9.49
CA VAL A 107 -7.19 -2.07 8.38
C VAL A 107 -6.20 -3.12 8.86
N GLY A 108 -5.16 -2.70 9.61
CA GLY A 108 -4.09 -3.58 10.03
C GLY A 108 -2.83 -2.83 10.42
N ARG A 109 -1.71 -3.55 10.49
CA ARG A 109 -0.40 -3.03 10.90
C ARG A 109 0.62 -3.29 9.80
N PHE A 110 1.59 -2.40 9.62
CA PHE A 110 2.63 -2.56 8.62
C PHE A 110 3.94 -1.87 9.01
N ALA A 111 5.02 -2.25 8.34
CA ALA A 111 6.34 -1.62 8.40
C ALA A 111 6.96 -1.62 7.01
N VAL A 112 7.98 -0.79 6.78
CA VAL A 112 8.76 -0.70 5.53
C VAL A 112 10.24 -0.66 5.87
#